data_AF-A0A965UH19-F1
#
_entry.id   AF-A0A965UH19-F1
#
_cell.length_a   1.000
_cell.length_b   1.000
_cell.length_c   1.000
_cell.angle_alpha   90.00
_cell.angle_beta   90.00
_cell.angle_gamma   90.00
#
_symmetry.space_group_name_H-M   'P 1'
#
loop_
_entity.id
_entity.type
_entity.pdbx_description
1 polymer ?
#
loop_
_entity_poly.entity_id
_entity_poly.type
_entity_poly.pdbx_seq_one_letter_code
_entity_poly.pdbx_strand_id
1 'polypeptide(L)' 'KFSQEKWPLAYELLNNCGGANREGYIGLQDHGDDVWYRNIKVKILD' A
#
# COMPACT_ATOMS: atom_id res chain seq x y z
N LYS A 1 -13.92 7.67 -2.31
CA LYS A 1 -13.31 7.08 -3.53
C LYS A 1 -13.38 5.55 -3.48
N PHE A 2 -12.86 4.91 -2.43
CA PHE A 2 -12.82 3.44 -2.30
C PHE A 2 -13.89 2.86 -1.36
N SER A 3 -15.12 3.38 -1.40
CA SER A 3 -16.23 2.75 -0.65
C SER A 3 -16.74 1.53 -1.41
N GLN A 4 -17.40 0.60 -0.71
CA GLN A 4 -17.98 -0.60 -1.33
C GLN A 4 -18.86 -0.25 -2.53
N GLU A 5 -19.69 0.79 -2.40
CA GLU A 5 -20.58 1.25 -3.48
C GLU A 5 -19.84 1.88 -4.66
N LYS A 6 -18.76 2.63 -4.40
CA LYS A 6 -18.05 3.41 -5.45
C LYS A 6 -16.96 2.60 -6.15
N TRP A 7 -16.33 1.68 -5.43
CA TRP A 7 -15.29 0.80 -5.97
C TRP A 7 -15.18 -0.48 -5.13
N PRO A 8 -16.05 -1.48 -5.40
CA PRO A 8 -16.16 -2.69 -4.58
C PRO A 8 -14.83 -3.44 -4.43
N LEU A 9 -14.08 -3.62 -5.53
CA LEU A 9 -12.81 -4.35 -5.49
C LEU A 9 -11.75 -3.64 -4.64
N ALA A 10 -11.58 -2.33 -4.80
CA ALA A 10 -10.64 -1.58 -3.97
C ALA A 10 -11.06 -1.60 -2.50
N TYR A 11 -12.36 -1.54 -2.23
CA TYR A 11 -12.90 -1.67 -0.88
C TYR A 11 -12.57 -3.03 -0.27
N GLU A 12 -12.82 -4.13 -0.98
CA GLU A 12 -12.51 -5.49 -0.52
C GLU A 12 -11.02 -5.66 -0.20
N LEU A 13 -10.15 -5.28 -1.14
CA LEU A 13 -8.70 -5.41 -1.00
C LEU A 13 -8.14 -4.55 0.14
N LEU A 14 -8.65 -3.33 0.34
CA LEU A 14 -8.23 -2.46 1.44
C LEU A 14 -8.80 -2.89 2.78
N ASN A 15 -10.03 -3.43 2.80
CA ASN A 15 -10.66 -3.94 4.02
C ASN A 15 -9.98 -5.23 4.51
N ASN A 16 -9.44 -6.04 3.61
CA ASN A 16 -8.55 -7.17 3.90
C ASN A 16 -7.09 -6.86 3.53
N CYS A 17 -6.59 -5.70 3.96
CA CYS A 17 -5.25 -5.23 3.59
C CYS A 17 -4.17 -6.28 3.87
N GLY A 18 -3.34 -6.55 2.85
CA GLY A 18 -2.29 -7.59 2.87
C GLY A 18 -2.80 -9.01 2.65
N GLY A 19 -4.09 -9.19 2.33
CA GLY A 19 -4.68 -10.48 2.03
C GLY A 19 -4.65 -11.46 3.20
N ALA A 20 -4.69 -12.75 2.88
CA ALA A 20 -4.73 -13.83 3.89
C ALA A 20 -3.50 -13.82 4.81
N ASN A 21 -2.32 -13.49 4.27
CA ASN A 21 -1.05 -13.49 5.00
C ASN A 21 -0.76 -12.17 5.71
N ARG A 22 -1.58 -11.13 5.49
CA ARG A 22 -1.39 -9.77 6.04
C ARG A 22 -0.01 -9.17 5.72
N GLU A 23 0.46 -9.38 4.49
CA GLU A 23 1.79 -8.96 4.02
C GLU A 23 1.70 -8.08 2.76
N GLY A 24 2.78 -7.38 2.42
CA GLY A 24 2.81 -6.51 1.24
C GLY A 24 4.17 -5.92 0.93
N TYR A 25 4.23 -5.15 -0.15
CA TYR A 25 5.45 -4.49 -0.61
C TYR A 25 5.51 -3.04 -0.15
N ILE A 26 6.74 -2.54 0.03
CA ILE A 26 7.01 -1.10 0.18
C ILE A 26 7.29 -0.54 -1.21
N GLY A 27 6.61 0.55 -1.56
CA GLY A 27 6.78 1.26 -2.82
C GLY A 27 6.79 2.77 -2.61
N LEU A 28 7.35 3.49 -3.59
CA LEU A 28 7.34 4.94 -3.65
C LEU A 28 6.50 5.35 -4.85
N GLN A 29 5.68 6.38 -4.69
CA GLN A 29 4.78 6.84 -5.75
C GLN A 29 5.45 7.90 -6.60
N ASP A 30 5.31 7.77 -7.92
CA ASP A 30 5.54 8.86 -8.86
C ASP A 30 4.24 9.68 -9.02
N HIS A 31 4.32 10.97 -8.74
CA HIS A 31 3.23 11.94 -8.94
C HIS A 31 3.65 13.09 -9.89
N GLY A 32 4.74 12.92 -10.64
CA GLY A 32 5.21 13.87 -11.65
C GLY A 32 6.19 14.93 -11.15
N ASP A 33 6.63 14.84 -9.90
CA ASP A 33 7.62 15.74 -9.29
C ASP A 33 8.94 14.99 -9.05
N ASP A 34 10.06 15.72 -9.13
CA ASP A 34 11.37 15.16 -8.79
C ASP A 34 11.50 14.95 -7.28
N VAL A 35 11.77 13.71 -6.86
CA VAL A 35 11.94 13.35 -5.45
C VAL A 35 13.16 12.45 -5.25
N TRP A 36 13.94 12.71 -4.20
CA TRP A 36 15.11 11.92 -3.82
C TRP A 36 14.91 11.28 -2.44
N TYR A 37 15.22 9.98 -2.35
CA TYR A 37 15.14 9.22 -1.12
C TYR A 37 16.49 8.56 -0.82
N ARG A 38 16.84 8.46 0.46
CA ARG A 38 18.03 7.71 0.91
C ARG A 38 17.81 7.15 2.32
N ASN A 39 18.61 6.16 2.69
CA ASN A 39 18.60 5.54 4.01
C ASN A 39 17.27 4.89 4.42
N ILE A 40 16.49 4.36 3.46
CA ILE A 40 15.31 3.54 3.75
C ILE A 40 15.78 2.18 4.25
N LYS A 41 15.45 1.84 5.50
CA LYS A 41 15.82 0.58 6.15
C LYS A 41 14.58 -0.02 6.78
N VAL A 42 14.44 -1.34 6.67
CA VAL A 42 13.31 -2.09 7.22
C VAL A 42 13.87 -3.04 8.28
N LYS A 43 13.23 -3.07 9.45
CA LYS A 43 13.50 -4.09 10.48
C LYS A 43 12.32 -5.06 10.47
N ILE A 44 12.62 -6.34 10.32
CA ILE A 44 11.62 -7.40 10.49
C ILE A 44 11.22 -7.48 11.97
N LEU A 45 9.92 -7.57 12.22
CA LEU A 45 9.35 -7.75 13.55
C LEU A 45 8.71 -9.15 13.61
N ASP A 46 8.82 -9.78 14.77
CA ASP A 46 8.16 -11.05 15.10
C ASP A 46 6.92 -10.81 15.97
#